data_AF-A0A2D8UKT6-F1
#
_entry.id   AF-A0A2D8UKT6-F1
#
_cell.length_a   1.000
_cell.length_b   1.000
_cell.length_c   1.000
_cell.angle_alpha   90.00
_cell.angle_beta   90.00
_cell.angle_gamma   90.00
#
_symmetry.space_group_name_H-M   'P 1'
#
loop_
_entity.id
_entity.type
_entity.pdbx_description
1 polymer ?
#
loop_
_entity_poly.entity_id
_entity_poly.type
_entity_poly.pdbx_seq_one_letter_code
_entity_poly.pdbx_strand_id
1 'polypeptide(L)' 'MESLDLALVGAGLIVIGAGLGLGKIGGSAMEAIARQPEASGKIQTAMIIIAALLEGLAFAALILA' A
#
# COMPACT_ATOMS: atom_id res chain seq x y z
N MET A 1 31.54 -13.20 7.50
CA MET A 1 30.35 -13.24 6.63
C MET A 1 29.19 -12.91 7.55
N GLU A 2 28.84 -11.62 7.59
CA GLU A 2 27.77 -11.13 8.47
C GLU A 2 26.51 -11.93 8.17
N SER A 3 25.91 -12.49 9.22
CA SER A 3 24.61 -13.12 9.15
C SER A 3 23.64 -12.14 8.49
N LEU A 4 23.00 -12.56 7.40
CA LEU A 4 21.87 -11.85 6.79
C LEU A 4 20.92 -11.44 7.92
N ASP A 5 20.86 -10.14 8.19
CA ASP A 5 20.07 -9.64 9.32
C ASP A 5 18.60 -9.94 9.03
N LEU A 6 17.96 -10.75 9.88
CA LEU A 6 16.57 -11.17 9.68
C LEU A 6 15.62 -9.95 9.62
N ALA A 7 16.03 -8.86 10.27
CA ALA A 7 15.46 -7.51 10.16
C ALA A 7 15.34 -7.03 8.71
N LEU A 8 16.43 -7.10 7.94
CA LEU A 8 16.46 -6.67 6.53
C LEU A 8 15.53 -7.51 5.65
N VAL A 9 15.43 -8.81 5.92
CA VAL A 9 14.50 -9.70 5.21
C VAL A 9 13.05 -9.35 5.56
N GLY A 10 12.76 -9.11 6.84
CA GLY A 10 11.45 -8.66 7.32
C GLY A 10 11.02 -7.34 6.68
N ALA A 11 11.90 -6.34 6.68
CA ALA A 11 11.68 -5.04 6.04
C ALA A 11 11.39 -5.19 4.53
N GLY A 12 12.15 -6.03 3.82
CA GLY A 12 11.91 -6.32 2.41
C GLY A 12 10.52 -6.92 2.15
N LEU A 13 10.08 -7.87 2.98
CA LEU A 13 8.75 -8.47 2.87
C LEU A 13 7.62 -7.46 3.14
N ILE A 14 7.81 -6.56 4.12
CA ILE A 14 6.85 -5.49 4.41
C ILE A 14 6.70 -4.57 3.19
N VAL A 15 7.81 -4.13 2.58
CA VAL A 15 7.78 -3.26 1.39
C VAL A 15 7.09 -3.95 0.21
N ILE A 16 7.37 -5.23 -0.04
CA ILE A 16 6.71 -6.00 -1.11
C ILE A 16 5.19 -6.09 -0.84
N GLY A 17 4.79 -6.43 0.38
CA GLY A 17 3.37 -6.52 0.75
C GLY A 17 2.64 -5.18 0.61
N ALA A 18 3.26 -4.10 1.09
CA ALA A 18 2.72 -2.75 0.98
C ALA A 18 2.58 -2.32 -0.49
N GLY A 19 3.63 -2.51 -1.30
CA GLY A 19 3.62 -2.17 -2.73
C GLY A 19 2.54 -2.91 -3.51
N LEU A 20 2.37 -4.21 -3.27
CA LEU A 20 1.29 -5.01 -3.89
C LEU A 20 -0.10 -4.52 -3.46
N GLY A 21 -0.28 -4.22 -2.18
CA GLY A 21 -1.54 -3.70 -1.65
C GLY A 21 -1.91 -2.34 -2.23
N LEU A 22 -0.98 -1.39 -2.23
CA LEU A 22 -1.15 -0.06 -2.84
C LEU A 22 -1.41 -0.16 -4.34
N GLY A 23 -0.66 -0.98 -5.06
CA GLY A 23 -0.88 -1.21 -6.49
C GLY A 23 -2.29 -1.70 -6.79
N LYS A 24 -2.82 -2.63 -5.97
CA LYS A 24 -4.20 -3.11 -6.10
C LYS A 24 -5.24 -2.04 -5.80
N ILE A 25 -5.04 -1.25 -4.73
CA ILE A 25 -5.94 -0.15 -4.35
C ILE A 25 -6.00 0.90 -5.47
N GLY A 26 -4.83 1.35 -5.94
CA GLY A 26 -4.73 2.33 -7.02
C GLY A 26 -5.31 1.81 -8.34
N GLY A 27 -4.95 0.59 -8.74
CA GLY A 27 -5.50 -0.03 -9.95
C GLY A 27 -7.03 -0.16 -9.92
N SER A 28 -7.58 -0.64 -8.79
CA SER A 28 -9.04 -0.76 -8.62
C SER A 28 -9.75 0.59 -8.67
N ALA A 29 -9.13 1.62 -8.08
CA ALA A 29 -9.65 2.99 -8.15
C ALA A 29 -9.63 3.53 -9.59
N MET A 30 -8.54 3.33 -10.34
CA MET A 30 -8.46 3.78 -11.74
C MET A 30 -9.50 3.10 -12.62
N GLU A 31 -9.70 1.79 -12.47
CA GLU A 31 -10.78 1.09 -13.18
C GLU A 31 -12.17 1.61 -12.80
N ALA A 32 -12.42 1.87 -11.53
CA ALA A 32 -13.70 2.39 -11.07
C ALA A 32 -13.96 3.81 -11.63
N ILE A 33 -12.94 4.67 -11.66
CA ILE A 33 -13.02 6.02 -12.25
C ILE A 33 -13.26 5.94 -13.75
N ALA A 34 -12.61 5.01 -14.45
CA ALA A 34 -12.82 4.81 -15.88
C ALA A 34 -14.27 4.38 -16.19
N ARG A 35 -14.90 3.59 -15.31
CA ARG A 35 -16.31 3.16 -15.44
C ARG A 35 -17.31 4.26 -15.05
N GLN A 36 -16.96 5.12 -14.08
CA GLN A 36 -17.82 6.20 -13.57
C GLN A 36 -17.01 7.49 -13.34
N PRO A 37 -16.71 8.27 -14.40
CA PRO A 37 -15.90 9.48 -14.30
C PRO A 37 -16.48 10.56 -13.36
N GLU A 38 -17.82 10.67 -13.31
CA GLU A 38 -18.54 11.59 -12.45
C GLU A 38 -18.37 11.31 -10.95
N ALA A 39 -18.01 10.06 -10.60
CA ALA A 39 -17.75 9.65 -9.22
C ALA A 39 -16.27 9.78 -8.83
N SER A 40 -15.40 10.33 -9.70
CA SER A 40 -13.95 10.36 -9.52
C SER A 40 -13.49 10.89 -8.17
N GLY A 41 -14.05 12.02 -7.73
CA GLY A 41 -13.71 12.62 -6.43
C GLY A 41 -14.02 11.69 -5.26
N LYS A 42 -15.18 11.02 -5.26
CA LYS A 42 -15.59 10.08 -4.20
C LYS A 42 -14.69 8.84 -4.19
N ILE A 43 -14.38 8.30 -5.37
CA ILE A 43 -13.50 7.13 -5.51
C ILE A 43 -12.09 7.47 -5.03
N GLN A 44 -11.56 8.63 -5.41
CA GLN A 44 -10.24 9.10 -4.96
C GLN A 44 -10.19 9.29 -3.44
N THR A 45 -11.21 9.89 -2.84
CA THR A 45 -11.28 10.04 -1.37
C THR A 45 -11.26 8.67 -0.67
N ALA A 46 -12.08 7.72 -1.13
CA ALA A 46 -12.09 6.37 -0.57
C ALA A 46 -10.73 5.67 -0.76
N MET A 47 -10.12 5.78 -1.94
CA MET A 47 -8.80 5.23 -2.26
C MET A 47 -7.73 5.78 -1.30
N ILE A 48 -7.68 7.09 -1.09
CA ILE A 48 -6.68 7.73 -0.22
C ILE A 48 -6.86 7.29 1.24
N ILE A 49 -8.11 7.16 1.73
CA ILE A 49 -8.36 6.67 3.09
C ILE A 49 -7.82 5.25 3.27
N ILE A 50 -8.12 4.35 2.34
CA ILE A 50 -7.64 2.96 2.42
C ILE A 50 -6.12 2.88 2.23
N ALA A 51 -5.56 3.66 1.31
CA ALA A 51 -4.11 3.75 1.11
C ALA A 51 -3.41 4.26 2.38
N ALA A 52 -3.95 5.29 3.05
CA ALA A 52 -3.39 5.82 4.30
C ALA A 52 -3.44 4.80 5.45
N LEU A 53 -4.50 3.99 5.55
CA LEU A 53 -4.59 2.91 6.54
C LEU A 53 -3.54 1.82 6.27
N LEU A 54 -3.35 1.45 4.99
CA LEU A 54 -2.32 0.48 4.60
C LEU A 54 -0.91 1.02 4.89
N GLU A 55 -0.63 2.27 4.50
CA GLU A 55 0.65 2.93 4.74
C GLU A 55 0.94 3.05 6.25
N GLY A 56 -0.07 3.38 7.07
CA GLY A 56 0.08 3.43 8.52
C GLY A 56 0.53 2.09 9.12
N LEU A 57 -0.04 0.98 8.63
CA LEU A 57 0.35 -0.37 9.06
C LEU A 57 1.75 -0.76 8.55
N ALA A 58 2.04 -0.51 7.27
CA ALA A 58 3.32 -0.84 6.66
C ALA A 58 4.46 -0.04 7.30
N PHE A 59 4.24 1.25 7.55
CA PHE A 59 5.21 2.12 8.21
C PHE A 59 5.46 1.70 9.66
N ALA A 60 4.40 1.39 10.42
CA ALA A 60 4.55 0.87 11.77
C ALA A 60 5.33 -0.45 11.80
N ALA A 61 5.08 -1.35 10.83
CA ALA A 61 5.82 -2.60 10.71
C ALA A 61 7.29 -2.36 10.35
N LEU A 62 7.61 -1.40 9.47
CA LEU A 62 8.98 -1.04 9.11
C LEU A 62 9.79 -0.48 10.28
N ILE A 63 9.15 0.24 11.21
CA ILE A 63 9.82 0.74 12.42
C ILE A 63 10.25 -0.42 13.35
N LEU A 64 9.50 -1.51 13.34
CA LEU A 64 9.74 -2.68 14.20
C LEU A 64 10.69 -3.70 13.56
N ALA A 65 10.88 -3.62 12.24
CA ALA A 65 11.65 -4.57 11.45
C ALA A 65 13.16 -4.34 11.57
#